data_AF-A0ABD6FRK9-F1
#
_entry.id   AF-A0ABD6FRK9-F1
#
_cell.length_a   1.000
_cell.length_b   1.000
_cell.length_c   1.000
_cell.angle_alpha   90.00
_cell.angle_beta   90.00
_cell.angle_gamma   90.00
#
_symmetry.space_group_name_H-M   'P 1'
#
loop_
_entity.id
_entity.type
_entity.pdbx_description
1 polymer ?
#
loop_
_entity_poly.entity_id
_entity_poly.type
_entity_poly.pdbx_seq_one_letter_code
_entity_poly.pdbx_strand_id
1 'polypeptide(L)'
;MNNRQKVAAMLSCDLCEGGDCSGRGLRTGNPDLAERIPITMRRIRLCMLVLPLALVACTPADSGSLDGGYNPQDPSTWPLAELVGQALDDARREGASEAQIATLESARDDGGITASEARNAAELVRQCLIDSGQQPSPLSSRNTLGVELFTFTVTAPPSMTIEVADAFYNDCERQHRQFIDYVYLQQPAAREALVRELEMHDAALRACLVEMGGRDIEGLTTGELWEELKHQSFGGEAAGYSQEVDCLMSVGIYW
;
A
#
# COMPACT_ATOMS: atom_id res chain seq x y z
N MET A 1 12.78 38.17 -2.12
CA MET A 1 12.54 37.16 -1.07
C MET A 1 11.21 36.50 -1.39
N ASN A 2 11.24 35.31 -2.00
CA ASN A 2 10.04 34.52 -2.33
C ASN A 2 10.35 33.07 -1.96
N ASN A 3 9.79 32.61 -0.85
CA ASN A 3 9.79 31.21 -0.44
C ASN A 3 8.70 30.49 -1.25
N ARG A 4 9.09 29.61 -2.16
CA ARG A 4 8.20 28.59 -2.71
C ARG A 4 8.48 27.29 -1.97
N GLN A 5 7.75 27.05 -0.88
CA GLN A 5 7.56 25.70 -0.36
C GLN A 5 6.54 25.03 -1.29
N LYS A 6 6.98 24.00 -2.01
CA LYS A 6 6.08 23.03 -2.65
C LYS A 6 6.17 21.75 -1.82
N VAL A 7 5.03 21.34 -1.29
CA VAL A 7 4.81 19.99 -0.79
C VAL A 7 4.77 19.10 -2.02
N ALA A 8 5.66 18.11 -2.10
CA ALA A 8 5.69 17.15 -3.19
C ALA A 8 4.54 16.15 -2.99
N ALA A 9 3.40 16.43 -3.62
CA ALA A 9 2.37 15.44 -3.88
C ALA A 9 2.63 14.89 -5.30
N MET A 10 2.74 13.57 -5.38
CA MET A 10 2.84 12.79 -6.62
C MET A 10 1.71 13.13 -7.59
N LEU A 11 2.06 13.45 -8.85
CA LEU A 11 1.39 13.05 -10.10
C LEU A 11 1.93 13.90 -11.24
N SER A 12 2.70 13.30 -12.14
CA SER A 12 2.98 13.83 -13.47
C SER A 12 3.13 12.68 -14.44
N CYS A 13 1.98 12.13 -14.85
CA CYS A 13 1.84 11.57 -16.18
C CYS A 13 1.48 12.72 -17.11
N ASP A 14 2.43 13.16 -17.93
CA ASP A 14 2.15 13.64 -19.29
C ASP A 14 3.46 13.87 -20.02
N LEU A 15 3.67 13.10 -21.10
CA LEU A 15 4.33 13.50 -22.35
C LEU A 15 4.41 12.28 -23.28
N CYS A 16 3.30 12.01 -23.99
CA CYS A 16 3.33 11.31 -25.27
C CYS A 16 2.92 12.31 -26.36
N GLU A 17 3.88 13.11 -26.83
CA GLU A 17 3.74 13.85 -28.08
C GLU A 17 4.23 12.99 -29.25
N GLY A 18 3.29 12.57 -30.09
CA GLY A 18 3.47 12.40 -31.54
C GLY A 18 4.38 11.29 -32.07
N GLY A 19 3.78 10.25 -32.68
CA GLY A 19 4.45 9.49 -33.75
C GLY A 19 4.10 8.00 -33.83
N ASP A 20 3.12 7.69 -34.67
CA ASP A 20 3.02 6.50 -35.55
C ASP A 20 3.61 5.16 -35.05
N CYS A 21 2.74 4.21 -34.68
CA CYS A 21 3.10 2.79 -34.53
C CYS A 21 2.22 1.92 -35.43
N SER A 22 2.40 2.07 -36.75
CA SER A 22 1.86 1.16 -37.76
C SER A 22 2.86 0.05 -38.11
N GLY A 23 2.47 -1.20 -37.83
CA GLY A 23 2.80 -2.37 -38.66
C GLY A 23 4.12 -3.12 -38.43
N ARG A 24 4.02 -4.31 -37.81
CA ARG A 24 4.51 -5.56 -38.44
C ARG A 24 3.94 -6.80 -37.74
N GLY A 25 3.03 -7.47 -38.44
CA GLY A 25 2.62 -8.83 -38.10
C GLY A 25 3.62 -9.86 -38.65
N LEU A 26 3.78 -10.96 -37.91
CA LEU A 26 4.12 -12.26 -38.46
C LEU A 26 3.24 -13.33 -37.79
N ARG A 27 2.32 -13.84 -38.61
CA ARG A 27 1.73 -15.20 -38.63
C ARG A 27 2.78 -16.29 -38.31
N THR A 28 2.53 -17.52 -37.89
CA THR A 28 1.36 -18.40 -37.63
C THR A 28 1.98 -19.72 -37.11
N GLY A 29 1.32 -20.42 -36.19
CA GLY A 29 1.68 -21.81 -35.87
C GLY A 29 0.89 -22.38 -34.68
N ASN A 30 -0.20 -23.08 -34.99
CA ASN A 30 -1.01 -23.92 -34.09
C ASN A 30 -1.01 -25.33 -34.75
N PRO A 31 -1.51 -26.42 -34.14
CA PRO A 31 -1.50 -26.91 -32.76
C PRO A 31 -0.97 -28.38 -32.70
N ASP A 32 -1.29 -29.12 -31.64
CA ASP A 32 -1.21 -30.59 -31.46
C ASP A 32 0.16 -31.23 -31.15
N LEU A 33 0.27 -31.75 -29.92
CA LEU A 33 0.28 -33.21 -29.70
C LEU A 33 0.11 -33.51 -28.22
N ALA A 34 -1.07 -34.05 -27.91
CA ALA A 34 -1.32 -34.83 -26.71
C ALA A 34 -0.42 -36.07 -26.70
N GLU A 35 0.27 -36.34 -25.58
CA GLU A 35 0.72 -37.69 -25.32
C GLU A 35 0.55 -38.09 -23.85
N ARG A 36 0.10 -39.32 -23.70
CA ARG A 36 -0.56 -39.91 -22.55
C ARG A 36 0.45 -40.60 -21.63
N ILE A 37 0.25 -40.41 -20.33
CA ILE A 37 0.34 -41.35 -19.20
C ILE A 37 0.89 -42.77 -19.50
N PRO A 38 1.76 -43.30 -18.62
CA PRO A 38 1.42 -44.57 -17.98
C PRO A 38 1.42 -44.53 -16.44
N ILE A 39 0.28 -44.91 -15.89
CA ILE A 39 0.04 -45.32 -14.50
C ILE A 39 0.81 -46.61 -14.26
N THR A 40 1.71 -46.63 -13.28
CA THR A 40 2.22 -47.89 -12.71
C THR A 40 1.68 -48.04 -11.28
N MET A 41 0.79 -49.01 -11.14
CA MET A 41 0.19 -49.46 -9.90
C MET A 41 1.27 -49.99 -8.95
N ARG A 42 1.31 -49.47 -7.72
CA ARG A 42 1.93 -50.20 -6.60
C ARG A 42 0.90 -50.38 -5.49
N ARG A 43 0.47 -51.63 -5.37
CA ARG A 43 -0.48 -52.15 -4.38
C ARG A 43 0.09 -51.94 -2.97
N ILE A 44 -0.61 -51.19 -2.12
CA ILE A 44 -0.42 -51.26 -0.67
C ILE A 44 -1.78 -51.59 -0.05
N ARG A 45 -1.77 -52.65 0.75
CA ARG A 45 -2.94 -53.31 1.33
C ARG A 45 -3.54 -52.48 2.46
N LEU A 46 -4.87 -52.43 2.38
CA LEU A 46 -5.89 -52.17 3.39
C LEU A 46 -5.55 -52.75 4.78
N CYS A 47 -5.70 -51.93 5.83
CA CYS A 47 -6.10 -52.39 7.17
C CYS A 47 -7.10 -51.39 7.75
N MET A 48 -8.39 -51.74 7.64
CA MET A 48 -9.48 -51.13 8.40
C MET A 48 -9.31 -51.43 9.88
N LEU A 49 -9.54 -50.43 10.74
CA LEU A 49 -10.05 -50.63 12.09
C LEU A 49 -11.01 -49.49 12.41
N VAL A 50 -12.15 -49.86 12.99
CA VAL A 50 -13.44 -49.17 12.98
C VAL A 50 -13.89 -48.94 14.44
N LEU A 51 -14.35 -47.71 14.72
CA LEU A 51 -15.22 -47.23 15.84
C LEU A 51 -14.70 -47.20 17.30
N PRO A 52 -15.27 -46.37 18.24
CA PRO A 52 -16.51 -45.58 18.16
C PRO A 52 -16.47 -44.10 18.62
N LEU A 53 -17.60 -43.41 18.31
CA LEU A 53 -18.03 -42.09 18.74
C LEU A 53 -17.91 -41.82 20.25
N ALA A 54 -17.42 -40.64 20.62
CA ALA A 54 -17.84 -39.92 21.81
C ALA A 54 -18.24 -38.49 21.41
N LEU A 55 -19.54 -38.22 21.49
CA LEU A 55 -20.14 -36.88 21.38
C LEU A 55 -19.73 -36.05 22.59
N VAL A 56 -18.80 -35.12 22.39
CA VAL A 56 -18.65 -33.94 23.26
C VAL A 56 -19.11 -32.74 22.44
N ALA A 57 -20.36 -32.35 22.67
CA ALA A 57 -20.89 -31.07 22.24
C ALA A 57 -20.22 -29.97 23.08
N CYS A 58 -19.08 -29.46 22.62
CA CYS A 58 -18.68 -28.10 22.94
C CYS A 58 -19.25 -27.22 21.83
N THR A 59 -20.33 -26.54 22.17
CA THR A 59 -20.87 -25.40 21.43
C THR A 59 -19.72 -24.48 21.00
N PRO A 60 -19.50 -24.21 19.71
CA PRO A 60 -18.69 -23.04 19.36
C PRO A 60 -19.38 -21.85 20.00
N ALA A 61 -18.65 -21.15 20.87
CA ALA A 61 -19.01 -19.81 21.23
C ALA A 61 -19.13 -19.03 19.91
N ASP A 62 -20.30 -18.46 19.66
CA ASP A 62 -20.49 -17.37 18.70
C ASP A 62 -19.53 -16.24 19.11
N SER A 63 -18.28 -16.34 18.68
CA SER A 63 -17.43 -15.20 18.46
C SER A 63 -18.06 -14.46 17.29
N GLY A 64 -18.87 -13.45 17.60
CA GLY A 64 -19.34 -12.48 16.63
C GLY A 64 -18.15 -11.96 15.86
N SER A 65 -17.98 -12.49 14.64
CA SER A 65 -16.90 -12.14 13.75
C SER A 65 -17.17 -10.74 13.25
N LEU A 66 -16.28 -9.82 13.54
CA LEU A 66 -16.17 -8.53 12.86
C LEU A 66 -15.59 -8.77 11.45
N ASP A 67 -16.17 -9.71 10.70
CA ASP A 67 -15.68 -10.08 9.37
C ASP A 67 -16.16 -9.04 8.36
N GLY A 68 -15.40 -7.94 8.26
CA GLY A 68 -15.05 -7.44 6.94
C GLY A 68 -14.26 -8.55 6.25
N GLY A 69 -14.96 -9.49 5.61
CA GLY A 69 -14.39 -10.74 5.11
C GLY A 69 -13.22 -10.51 4.15
N TYR A 70 -12.31 -11.50 4.09
CA TYR A 70 -11.18 -11.50 3.17
C TYR A 70 -11.63 -11.27 1.72
N ASN A 71 -11.11 -10.21 1.10
CA ASN A 71 -11.29 -9.87 -0.29
C ASN A 71 -9.91 -9.91 -1.01
N PRO A 72 -9.66 -10.90 -1.89
CA PRO A 72 -8.39 -11.02 -2.62
C PRO A 72 -8.07 -9.82 -3.52
N GLN A 73 -9.05 -8.98 -3.86
CA GLN A 73 -8.88 -7.80 -4.67
C GLN A 73 -8.63 -6.53 -3.85
N ASP A 74 -8.78 -6.60 -2.52
CA ASP A 74 -8.61 -5.47 -1.61
C ASP A 74 -7.61 -5.83 -0.49
N PRO A 75 -6.34 -5.39 -0.61
CA PRO A 75 -5.31 -5.61 0.40
C PRO A 75 -5.68 -5.12 1.80
N SER A 76 -6.61 -4.15 1.91
CA SER A 76 -7.09 -3.63 3.20
C SER A 76 -7.92 -4.65 4.00
N THR A 77 -8.28 -5.77 3.38
CA THR A 77 -8.99 -6.90 4.02
C THR A 77 -8.09 -8.11 4.25
N TRP A 78 -6.84 -8.08 3.77
CA TRP A 78 -5.95 -9.22 3.88
C TRP A 78 -5.48 -9.44 5.32
N PRO A 79 -5.30 -10.71 5.74
CA PRO A 79 -4.54 -11.03 6.93
C PRO A 79 -3.13 -10.44 6.83
N LEU A 80 -2.61 -9.94 7.95
CA LEU A 80 -1.29 -9.30 7.99
C LEU A 80 -0.17 -10.21 7.45
N ALA A 81 -0.23 -11.51 7.70
CA ALA A 81 0.74 -12.47 7.18
C ALA A 81 0.76 -12.54 5.64
N GLU A 82 -0.41 -12.45 4.99
CA GLU A 82 -0.50 -12.42 3.53
C GLU A 82 0.02 -11.08 2.97
N LEU A 83 -0.31 -9.98 3.64
CA LEU A 83 0.18 -8.65 3.30
C LEU A 83 1.71 -8.58 3.36
N VAL A 84 2.31 -9.11 4.43
CA VAL A 84 3.77 -9.17 4.58
C VAL A 84 4.39 -10.08 3.52
N GLY A 85 3.76 -11.23 3.22
CA GLY A 85 4.23 -12.13 2.17
C GLY A 85 4.29 -11.45 0.80
N GLN A 86 3.22 -10.73 0.42
CA GLN A 86 3.18 -9.97 -0.82
C GLN A 86 4.23 -8.84 -0.83
N ALA A 87 4.33 -8.07 0.25
CA ALA A 87 5.30 -6.99 0.37
C ALA A 87 6.74 -7.50 0.24
N LEU A 88 7.04 -8.69 0.77
CA LEU A 88 8.34 -9.34 0.65
C LEU A 88 8.67 -9.74 -0.80
N ASP A 89 7.71 -10.33 -1.50
CA ASP A 89 7.88 -10.73 -2.90
C ASP A 89 8.06 -9.51 -3.82
N ASP A 90 7.29 -8.45 -3.58
CA ASP A 90 7.43 -7.18 -4.30
C ASP A 90 8.77 -6.49 -3.97
N ALA A 91 9.16 -6.44 -2.69
CA ALA A 91 10.44 -5.88 -2.26
C ALA A 91 11.62 -6.55 -2.97
N ARG A 92 11.61 -7.89 -3.07
CA ARG A 92 12.65 -8.65 -3.78
C ARG A 92 12.64 -8.37 -5.28
N ARG A 93 11.46 -8.25 -5.90
CA ARG A 93 11.31 -7.98 -7.33
C ARG A 93 11.76 -6.56 -7.70
N GLU A 94 11.49 -5.59 -6.83
CA GLU A 94 11.68 -4.16 -7.12
C GLU A 94 13.02 -3.60 -6.63
N GLY A 95 13.88 -4.46 -6.08
CA GLY A 95 15.23 -4.11 -5.68
C GLY A 95 15.30 -3.37 -4.35
N ALA A 96 14.48 -3.77 -3.38
CA ALA A 96 14.63 -3.34 -2.00
C ALA A 96 15.99 -3.75 -1.43
N SER A 97 16.49 -2.96 -0.48
CA SER A 97 17.72 -3.26 0.26
C SER A 97 17.52 -4.47 1.19
N GLU A 98 18.64 -5.17 1.47
CA GLU A 98 18.66 -6.29 2.41
C GLU A 98 18.12 -5.93 3.80
N ALA A 99 18.32 -4.68 4.25
CA ALA A 99 17.79 -4.20 5.52
C ALA A 99 16.24 -4.14 5.52
N GLN A 100 15.64 -3.69 4.41
CA GLN A 100 14.19 -3.66 4.26
C GLN A 100 13.63 -5.09 4.17
N ILE A 101 14.28 -5.97 3.40
CA ILE A 101 13.91 -7.39 3.29
C ILE A 101 13.96 -8.08 4.66
N ALA A 102 15.05 -7.90 5.42
CA ALA A 102 15.19 -8.49 6.75
C ALA A 102 14.12 -8.01 7.74
N THR A 103 13.73 -6.74 7.65
CA THR A 103 12.65 -6.18 8.48
C THR A 103 11.30 -6.84 8.15
N LEU A 104 11.00 -7.02 6.86
CA LEU A 104 9.78 -7.71 6.42
C LEU A 104 9.76 -9.19 6.81
N GLU A 105 10.91 -9.86 6.77
CA GLU A 105 11.04 -11.24 7.24
C GLU A 105 10.78 -11.36 8.75
N SER A 106 11.33 -10.45 9.56
CA SER A 106 11.02 -10.40 11.00
C SER A 106 9.55 -10.12 11.25
N ALA A 107 8.96 -9.17 10.53
CA ALA A 107 7.55 -8.80 10.68
C ALA A 107 6.60 -9.97 10.38
N ARG A 108 6.97 -10.87 9.46
CA ARG A 108 6.20 -12.09 9.19
C ARG A 108 6.18 -13.01 10.40
N ASP A 109 7.31 -13.11 11.10
CA ASP A 109 7.50 -14.06 12.20
C ASP A 109 6.99 -13.46 13.53
N ASP A 110 7.14 -12.15 13.73
CA ASP A 110 6.74 -11.40 14.93
C ASP A 110 5.30 -10.86 14.87
N GLY A 111 4.65 -10.94 13.71
CA GLY A 111 3.25 -10.53 13.51
C GLY A 111 3.06 -9.02 13.32
N GLY A 112 4.08 -8.30 12.85
CA GLY A 112 3.96 -6.90 12.49
C GLY A 112 5.27 -6.12 12.44
N ILE A 113 5.17 -4.89 11.96
CA ILE A 113 6.21 -3.87 11.96
C ILE A 113 5.96 -2.89 13.10
N THR A 114 7.01 -2.59 13.86
CA THR A 114 7.00 -1.63 14.94
C THR A 114 7.29 -0.21 14.45
N ALA A 115 6.88 0.80 15.24
CA ALA A 115 7.22 2.19 14.96
C ALA A 115 8.75 2.43 14.91
N SER A 116 9.53 1.67 15.68
CA SER A 116 10.99 1.77 15.64
C SER A 116 11.58 1.30 14.31
N GLU A 117 11.01 0.25 13.71
CA GLU A 117 11.45 -0.27 12.42
C GLU A 117 11.05 0.68 11.28
N ALA A 118 9.82 1.19 11.30
CA ALA A 118 9.39 2.24 10.37
C ALA A 118 10.25 3.50 10.47
N ARG A 119 10.61 3.92 11.70
CA ARG A 119 11.54 5.04 11.91
C ARG A 119 12.92 4.78 11.31
N ASN A 120 13.47 3.58 11.55
CA ASN A 120 14.78 3.20 11.04
C ASN A 120 14.79 3.18 9.50
N ALA A 121 13.72 2.69 8.87
CA ALA A 121 13.54 2.74 7.43
C ALA A 121 13.57 4.18 6.89
N ALA A 122 12.86 5.10 7.55
CA ALA A 122 12.86 6.53 7.17
C ALA A 122 14.24 7.19 7.35
N GLU A 123 15.01 6.83 8.37
CA GLU A 123 16.39 7.32 8.51
C GLU A 123 17.32 6.76 7.43
N LEU A 124 17.12 5.51 6.98
CA LEU A 124 17.89 4.95 5.86
C LEU A 124 17.61 5.70 4.55
N VAL A 125 16.35 6.08 4.28
CA VAL A 125 16.03 6.97 3.15
C VAL A 125 16.75 8.31 3.28
N ARG A 126 16.69 8.95 4.46
CA ARG A 126 17.40 10.21 4.72
C ARG A 126 18.89 10.08 4.46
N GLN A 127 19.52 8.99 4.90
CA GLN A 127 20.96 8.78 4.69
C GLN A 127 21.28 8.57 3.20
N CYS A 128 20.49 7.79 2.48
CA CYS A 128 20.62 7.59 1.03
C CYS A 128 20.58 8.93 0.27
N LEU A 129 19.66 9.82 0.64
CA LEU A 129 19.54 11.17 0.07
C LEU A 129 20.75 12.06 0.40
N ILE A 130 21.28 11.99 1.61
CA ILE A 130 22.50 12.72 2.01
C ILE A 130 23.68 12.25 1.16
N ASP A 131 23.80 10.94 0.96
CA ASP A 131 24.88 10.34 0.17
C ASP A 131 24.76 10.71 -1.32
N SER A 132 23.54 11.00 -1.81
CA SER A 132 23.30 11.55 -3.15
C SER A 132 23.51 13.08 -3.25
N GLY A 133 23.95 13.74 -2.17
CA GLY A 133 24.21 15.18 -2.11
C GLY A 133 22.96 16.05 -1.89
N GLN A 134 21.80 15.46 -1.59
CA GLN A 134 20.60 16.20 -1.22
C GLN A 134 20.61 16.59 0.27
N GLN A 135 19.75 17.53 0.66
CA GLN A 135 19.71 18.06 2.02
C GLN A 135 18.34 17.84 2.66
N PRO A 136 18.07 16.63 3.20
CA PRO A 136 16.84 16.38 3.92
C PRO A 136 16.85 17.06 5.30
N SER A 137 15.72 17.66 5.70
CA SER A 137 15.50 18.18 7.05
C SER A 137 15.50 17.07 8.10
N PRO A 138 15.81 17.34 9.38
CA PRO A 138 15.73 16.32 10.43
C PRO A 138 14.43 15.53 10.40
N LEU A 139 14.52 14.23 10.71
CA LEU A 139 13.35 13.38 10.78
C LEU A 139 12.39 13.94 11.83
N SER A 140 11.14 14.13 11.43
CA SER A 140 10.05 14.49 12.30
C SER A 140 9.09 13.33 12.40
N SER A 141 8.37 13.24 13.51
CA SER A 141 7.23 12.33 13.60
C SER A 141 5.95 13.10 13.87
N ARG A 142 4.86 12.59 13.30
CA ARG A 142 3.50 13.04 13.57
C ARG A 142 2.65 11.83 13.84
N ASN A 143 1.76 11.93 14.82
CA ASN A 143 0.70 10.95 14.94
C ASN A 143 -0.41 11.37 13.97
N THR A 144 -0.58 10.58 12.91
CA THR A 144 -1.66 10.75 11.94
C THR A 144 -2.35 9.40 11.85
N LEU A 145 -3.68 9.36 11.86
CA LEU A 145 -4.42 8.09 11.77
C LEU A 145 -4.03 7.10 12.90
N GLY A 146 -3.77 7.62 14.10
CA GLY A 146 -3.33 6.83 15.27
C GLY A 146 -2.00 6.09 15.11
N VAL A 147 -1.27 6.33 14.02
CA VAL A 147 0.06 5.78 13.78
C VAL A 147 1.11 6.88 13.74
N GLU A 148 2.30 6.55 14.24
CA GLU A 148 3.43 7.47 14.13
C GLU A 148 3.97 7.41 12.69
N LEU A 149 3.79 8.51 11.94
CA LEU A 149 4.36 8.72 10.62
C LEU A 149 5.68 9.46 10.74
N PHE A 150 6.70 8.96 10.06
CA PHE A 150 8.04 9.56 10.02
C PHE A 150 8.22 10.35 8.72
N THR A 151 8.43 11.65 8.81
CA THR A 151 8.46 12.54 7.65
C THR A 151 9.61 13.51 7.73
N PHE A 152 10.09 13.93 6.56
CA PHE A 152 11.09 14.96 6.38
C PHE A 152 10.84 15.67 5.06
N THR A 153 11.40 16.86 4.90
CA THR A 153 11.39 17.61 3.64
C THR A 153 12.76 17.53 3.00
N VAL A 154 12.82 17.49 1.66
CA VAL A 154 14.07 17.45 0.92
C VAL A 154 14.20 18.72 0.08
N THR A 155 15.41 19.28 0.03
CA THR A 155 15.75 20.36 -0.89
C THR A 155 16.77 19.85 -1.91
N ALA A 156 16.44 19.97 -3.18
CA ALA A 156 17.36 19.66 -4.28
C ALA A 156 18.55 20.65 -4.27
N PRO A 157 19.80 20.18 -4.42
CA PRO A 157 20.95 21.06 -4.50
C PRO A 157 20.92 21.89 -5.80
N PRO A 158 21.54 23.10 -5.84
CA PRO A 158 21.52 23.95 -7.03
C PRO A 158 22.11 23.30 -8.31
N SER A 159 22.91 22.24 -8.14
CA SER A 159 23.54 21.47 -9.21
C SER A 159 22.66 20.36 -9.79
N MET A 160 21.46 20.14 -9.26
CA MET A 160 20.57 19.05 -9.61
C MET A 160 19.20 19.61 -10.02
N THR A 161 18.61 19.08 -11.10
CA THR A 161 17.23 19.45 -11.45
C THR A 161 16.24 18.77 -10.50
N ILE A 162 15.02 19.29 -10.42
CA ILE A 162 13.98 18.72 -9.54
C ILE A 162 13.67 17.28 -9.95
N GLU A 163 13.59 17.02 -11.25
CA GLU A 163 13.26 15.69 -11.80
C GLU A 163 14.31 14.65 -11.42
N VAL A 164 15.58 15.04 -11.41
CA VAL A 164 16.68 14.16 -10.98
C VAL A 164 16.64 13.94 -9.47
N ALA A 165 16.36 15.00 -8.68
CA ALA A 165 16.23 14.89 -7.23
C ALA A 165 15.08 13.95 -6.83
N ASP A 166 13.93 14.07 -7.50
CA ASP A 166 12.75 13.23 -7.30
C ASP A 166 13.03 11.77 -7.71
N ALA A 167 13.76 11.55 -8.81
CA ALA A 167 14.18 10.20 -9.19
C ALA A 167 15.05 9.54 -8.11
N PHE A 168 16.01 10.28 -7.54
CA PHE A 168 16.81 9.79 -6.41
C PHE A 168 15.97 9.53 -5.17
N TYR A 169 15.00 10.40 -4.87
CA TYR A 169 14.09 10.21 -3.75
C TYR A 169 13.31 8.91 -3.89
N ASN A 170 12.67 8.69 -5.05
CA ASN A 170 11.92 7.46 -5.31
C ASN A 170 12.79 6.22 -5.26
N ASP A 171 14.06 6.32 -5.69
CA ASP A 171 15.02 5.23 -5.60
C ASP A 171 15.37 4.89 -4.15
N CYS A 172 15.67 5.90 -3.32
CA CYS A 172 15.94 5.71 -1.90
C CYS A 172 14.72 5.17 -1.15
N GLU A 173 13.51 5.67 -1.43
CA GLU A 173 12.25 5.18 -0.84
C GLU A 173 12.01 3.71 -1.18
N ARG A 174 12.10 3.35 -2.46
CA ARG A 174 11.94 1.96 -2.92
C ARG A 174 12.94 1.03 -2.26
N GLN A 175 14.20 1.46 -2.16
CA GLN A 175 15.26 0.67 -1.56
C GLN A 175 15.08 0.47 -0.04
N HIS A 176 14.56 1.46 0.69
CA HIS A 176 14.69 1.44 2.15
C HIS A 176 13.39 1.43 2.94
N ARG A 177 12.26 1.87 2.38
CA ARG A 177 11.07 2.17 3.18
C ARG A 177 9.73 1.80 2.56
N GLN A 178 9.58 1.87 1.24
CA GLN A 178 8.28 1.75 0.55
C GLN A 178 7.44 0.54 1.02
N PHE A 179 8.05 -0.64 1.12
CA PHE A 179 7.34 -1.87 1.48
C PHE A 179 7.14 -2.02 3.00
N ILE A 180 8.02 -1.42 3.81
CA ILE A 180 7.83 -1.31 5.25
C ILE A 180 6.61 -0.44 5.55
N ASP A 181 6.50 0.74 4.94
CA ASP A 181 5.35 1.63 5.13
C ASP A 181 4.05 0.99 4.62
N TYR A 182 4.11 0.28 3.48
CA TYR A 182 2.96 -0.45 2.95
C TYR A 182 2.35 -1.44 3.96
N VAL A 183 3.20 -2.18 4.69
CA VAL A 183 2.75 -3.12 5.72
C VAL A 183 2.36 -2.37 7.00
N TYR A 184 3.22 -1.46 7.47
CA TYR A 184 3.07 -0.76 8.74
C TYR A 184 1.75 0.02 8.84
N LEU A 185 1.37 0.70 7.76
CA LEU A 185 0.13 1.51 7.70
C LEU A 185 -1.14 0.68 7.52
N GLN A 186 -0.99 -0.61 7.23
CA GLN A 186 -2.10 -1.53 7.02
C GLN A 186 -2.27 -2.54 8.15
N GLN A 187 -1.52 -2.40 9.23
CA GLN A 187 -1.72 -3.22 10.42
C GLN A 187 -3.11 -2.94 11.04
N PRO A 188 -3.72 -3.92 11.73
CA PRO A 188 -5.06 -3.75 12.30
C PRO A 188 -5.23 -2.47 13.15
N ALA A 189 -4.26 -2.17 14.02
CA ALA A 189 -4.30 -0.96 14.83
C ALA A 189 -4.31 0.34 14.01
N ALA A 190 -3.59 0.36 12.89
CA ALA A 190 -3.57 1.49 11.96
C ALA A 190 -4.91 1.64 11.24
N ARG A 191 -5.48 0.54 10.77
CA ARG A 191 -6.81 0.51 10.11
C ARG A 191 -7.91 0.98 11.06
N GLU A 192 -7.93 0.46 12.30
CA GLU A 192 -8.90 0.89 13.31
C GLU A 192 -8.77 2.38 13.65
N ALA A 193 -7.54 2.89 13.70
CA ALA A 193 -7.31 4.30 13.96
C ALA A 193 -7.72 5.18 12.77
N LEU A 194 -7.47 4.75 11.54
CA LEU A 194 -8.00 5.42 10.35
C LEU A 194 -9.52 5.51 10.37
N VAL A 195 -10.22 4.40 10.67
CA VAL A 195 -11.69 4.40 10.78
C VAL A 195 -12.16 5.44 11.80
N ARG A 196 -11.51 5.52 12.98
CA ARG A 196 -11.86 6.52 14.00
C ARG A 196 -11.66 7.96 13.53
N GLU A 197 -10.57 8.25 12.82
CA GLU A 197 -10.32 9.59 12.27
C GLU A 197 -11.35 9.95 11.20
N LEU A 198 -11.69 9.02 10.31
CA LEU A 198 -12.72 9.22 9.30
C LEU A 198 -14.09 9.48 9.94
N GLU A 199 -14.45 8.71 10.99
CA GLU A 199 -15.68 8.92 11.75
C GLU A 199 -15.70 10.27 12.49
N MET A 200 -14.56 10.69 13.05
CA MET A 200 -14.43 11.97 13.74
C MET A 200 -14.64 13.17 12.80
N HIS A 201 -14.20 13.02 11.55
CA HIS A 201 -14.23 14.06 10.53
C HIS A 201 -15.30 13.87 9.45
N ASP A 202 -16.19 12.87 9.59
CA ASP A 202 -17.15 12.44 8.56
C ASP A 202 -17.92 13.60 7.92
N ALA A 203 -18.52 14.47 8.74
CA ALA A 203 -19.29 15.60 8.26
C ALA A 203 -18.45 16.61 7.45
N ALA A 204 -17.21 16.87 7.87
CA ALA A 204 -16.31 17.79 7.18
C ALA A 204 -15.78 17.20 5.87
N LEU A 205 -15.42 15.92 5.89
CA LEU A 205 -14.94 15.18 4.71
C LEU A 205 -16.02 15.11 3.63
N ARG A 206 -17.26 14.78 4.01
CA ARG A 206 -18.40 14.77 3.07
C ARG A 206 -18.68 16.17 2.52
N ALA A 207 -18.72 17.19 3.37
CA ALA A 207 -18.93 18.57 2.91
C ALA A 207 -17.88 18.97 1.87
N CYS A 208 -16.60 18.66 2.12
CA CYS A 208 -15.54 18.90 1.16
C CYS A 208 -15.78 18.16 -0.15
N LEU A 209 -16.09 16.85 -0.12
CA LEU A 209 -16.35 16.09 -1.35
C LEU A 209 -17.50 16.69 -2.18
N VAL A 210 -18.59 17.17 -1.57
CA VAL A 210 -19.67 17.88 -2.29
C VAL A 210 -19.15 19.14 -2.95
N GLU A 211 -18.38 19.96 -2.22
CA GLU A 211 -17.80 21.20 -2.74
C GLU A 211 -16.86 20.95 -3.93
N MET A 212 -16.15 19.83 -3.91
CA MET A 212 -15.22 19.44 -4.98
C MET A 212 -15.91 18.79 -6.19
N GLY A 213 -17.23 18.61 -6.17
CA GLY A 213 -18.03 18.10 -7.29
C GLY A 213 -18.52 16.66 -7.15
N GLY A 214 -18.24 16.01 -6.01
CA GLY A 214 -18.72 14.67 -5.68
C GLY A 214 -20.24 14.62 -5.62
N ARG A 215 -20.84 13.59 -6.24
CA ARG A 215 -22.28 13.34 -6.23
C ARG A 215 -22.55 12.03 -5.52
N ASP A 216 -23.74 11.89 -4.96
CA ASP A 216 -24.21 10.65 -4.32
C ASP A 216 -23.35 10.19 -3.12
N ILE A 217 -22.71 11.12 -2.42
CA ILE A 217 -21.92 10.81 -1.21
C ILE A 217 -22.78 10.62 0.05
N GLU A 218 -24.08 10.88 -0.03
CA GLU A 218 -25.00 10.69 1.08
C GLU A 218 -25.25 9.19 1.30
N GLY A 219 -25.06 8.72 2.53
CA GLY A 219 -25.29 7.31 2.87
C GLY A 219 -24.12 6.36 2.62
N LEU A 220 -22.98 6.83 2.10
CA LEU A 220 -21.76 6.02 2.03
C LEU A 220 -21.37 5.54 3.43
N THR A 221 -21.01 4.27 3.56
CA THR A 221 -20.32 3.73 4.74
C THR A 221 -18.94 4.37 4.91
N THR A 222 -18.30 4.22 6.08
CA THR A 222 -16.93 4.73 6.30
C THR A 222 -15.93 4.15 5.31
N GLY A 223 -16.08 2.88 4.93
CA GLY A 223 -15.23 2.24 3.92
C GLY A 223 -15.45 2.82 2.51
N GLU A 224 -16.70 3.03 2.10
CA GLU A 224 -17.00 3.64 0.82
C GLU A 224 -16.57 5.12 0.77
N LEU A 225 -16.72 5.85 1.87
CA LEU A 225 -16.20 7.22 2.00
C LEU A 225 -14.67 7.24 1.86
N TRP A 226 -13.97 6.26 2.44
CA TRP A 226 -12.52 6.13 2.30
C TRP A 226 -12.09 5.89 0.83
N GLU A 227 -12.78 5.00 0.12
CA GLU A 227 -12.50 4.78 -1.31
C GLU A 227 -12.73 6.06 -2.13
N GLU A 228 -13.78 6.81 -1.84
CA GLU A 228 -14.07 8.06 -2.55
C GLU A 228 -13.02 9.14 -2.27
N LEU A 229 -12.58 9.26 -1.02
CA LEU A 229 -11.52 10.20 -0.64
C LEU A 229 -10.18 9.83 -1.31
N LYS A 230 -9.82 8.54 -1.38
CA LYS A 230 -8.67 8.11 -2.18
C LYS A 230 -8.83 8.45 -3.65
N HIS A 231 -10.02 8.24 -4.22
CA HIS A 231 -10.28 8.55 -5.61
C HIS A 231 -10.11 10.05 -5.91
N GLN A 232 -10.58 10.92 -5.00
CA GLN A 232 -10.39 12.37 -5.09
C GLN A 232 -8.91 12.76 -5.00
N SER A 233 -8.20 12.25 -4.00
CA SER A 233 -6.80 12.61 -3.76
C SER A 233 -5.82 12.09 -4.82
N PHE A 234 -6.07 10.91 -5.41
CA PHE A 234 -5.12 10.26 -6.33
C PHE A 234 -5.60 10.19 -7.79
N GLY A 235 -6.91 10.24 -8.03
CA GLY A 235 -7.48 10.18 -9.37
C GLY A 235 -7.46 11.52 -10.09
N GLY A 236 -7.35 12.62 -9.34
CA GLY A 236 -7.21 13.97 -9.88
C GLY A 236 -8.42 14.42 -10.71
N GLU A 237 -8.20 15.24 -11.75
CA GLU A 237 -9.30 15.74 -12.61
C GLU A 237 -10.00 14.60 -13.38
N ALA A 238 -9.29 13.49 -13.62
CA ALA A 238 -9.85 12.30 -14.26
C ALA A 238 -10.93 11.61 -13.40
N ALA A 239 -10.91 11.83 -12.08
CA ALA A 239 -11.95 11.39 -11.16
C ALA A 239 -13.20 12.31 -11.14
N GLY A 240 -13.19 13.41 -11.90
CA GLY A 240 -14.28 14.37 -11.95
C GLY A 240 -14.32 15.34 -10.76
N TYR A 241 -13.30 15.33 -9.92
CA TYR A 241 -13.11 16.27 -8.82
C TYR A 241 -12.26 17.47 -9.24
N SER A 242 -12.55 18.64 -8.66
CA SER A 242 -11.55 19.71 -8.64
C SER A 242 -10.33 19.26 -7.80
N GLN A 243 -9.12 19.69 -8.19
CA GLN A 243 -7.88 19.38 -7.46
C GLN A 243 -7.38 20.56 -6.60
N GLU A 244 -8.21 21.59 -6.42
CA GLU A 244 -7.80 22.77 -5.66
C GLU A 244 -7.63 22.49 -4.15
N VAL A 245 -8.35 21.49 -3.63
CA VAL A 245 -8.32 21.09 -2.22
C VAL A 245 -8.26 19.57 -2.13
N ASP A 246 -7.35 19.06 -1.32
CA ASP A 246 -7.38 17.68 -0.87
C ASP A 246 -8.23 17.61 0.40
N CYS A 247 -9.33 16.86 0.34
CA CYS A 247 -10.31 16.82 1.43
C CYS A 247 -9.76 16.19 2.71
N LEU A 248 -8.92 15.18 2.61
CA LEU A 248 -8.31 14.57 3.77
C LEU A 248 -7.23 15.51 4.37
N MET A 249 -6.42 16.19 3.55
CA MET A 249 -5.48 17.20 4.06
C MET A 249 -6.18 18.38 4.73
N SER A 250 -7.40 18.74 4.29
CA SER A 250 -8.17 19.85 4.85
C SER A 250 -8.53 19.64 6.33
N VAL A 251 -8.66 18.38 6.74
CA VAL A 251 -8.93 17.99 8.13
C VAL A 251 -7.66 17.52 8.88
N GLY A 252 -6.48 17.67 8.26
CA GLY A 252 -5.20 17.31 8.86
C GLY A 252 -4.87 15.81 8.78
N ILE A 253 -5.53 15.07 7.90
CA ILE A 253 -5.15 13.69 7.57
C ILE A 253 -4.13 13.74 6.43
N TYR A 254 -2.98 13.08 6.62
CA TYR A 254 -1.88 13.02 5.67
C TYR A 254 -1.50 11.56 5.42
N TRP A 255 -1.29 11.16 4.17
CA TRP A 255 -0.78 9.83 3.77
C TRP A 255 0.35 9.96 2.76
#